data_AF-A0ABD5SHI9-F1
#
_entry.id   AF-A0ABD5SHI9-F1
#
_cell.length_a   1.000
_cell.length_b   1.000
_cell.length_c   1.000
_cell.angle_alpha   90.00
_cell.angle_beta   90.00
_cell.angle_gamma   90.00
#
_symmetry.space_group_name_H-M   'P 1'
#
loop_
_entity.id
_entity.type
_entity.pdbx_description
1 polymer ?
#
loop_
_entity_poly.entity_id
_entity_poly.type
_entity_poly.pdbx_seq_one_letter_code
_entity_poly.pdbx_strand_id
1 'polypeptide(L)'
;MTTPTAELAVDALVEQAEELCSLHDHITRVIAALDVSQGSFSDQYAQTSTTDFAFKSVVRMFLYQHARGFNDSELHRRLKGTTYVFIRFELGRAPTQQAINYMWRRRFSLADRRAITATAHEIWAVAADHEIVTDGEPRLDPGEVSDALVTDEQIMQAIRTARDRGLGAFETDRAANARYPDDYSSSGRRISTWPTWGRRPHVGASIG
;
A
#
# COMPACT_ATOMS: atom_id res chain seq x y z
N MET A 1 24.65 6.44 30.61
CA MET A 1 23.68 6.79 31.67
C MET A 1 22.45 7.34 30.98
N THR A 2 21.42 6.51 30.84
CA THR A 2 20.09 6.96 30.43
C THR A 2 19.52 7.72 31.62
N THR A 3 18.95 8.91 31.40
CA THR A 3 18.33 9.70 32.47
C THR A 3 17.02 9.03 32.91
N PRO A 4 16.73 8.95 34.22
CA PRO A 4 15.56 8.23 34.76
C PRO A 4 14.21 8.70 34.16
N THR A 5 14.13 9.94 33.71
CA THR A 5 12.94 10.48 33.01
C THR A 5 12.64 9.77 31.69
N ALA A 6 13.67 9.29 30.98
CA ALA A 6 13.48 8.60 29.71
C ALA A 6 12.98 7.16 29.91
N GLU A 7 13.41 6.48 30.98
CA GLU A 7 12.89 5.14 31.32
C GLU A 7 11.42 5.21 31.70
N LEU A 8 11.03 6.14 32.58
CA LEU A 8 9.62 6.32 32.96
C LEU A 8 8.71 6.63 31.75
N ALA A 9 9.23 7.31 30.73
CA ALA A 9 8.47 7.61 29.52
C ALA A 9 8.37 6.42 28.55
N VAL A 10 9.35 5.51 28.58
CA VAL A 10 9.23 4.22 27.89
C VAL A 10 8.16 3.38 28.58
N ASP A 11 8.22 3.27 29.91
CA ASP A 11 7.28 2.47 30.70
C ASP A 11 5.83 2.92 30.47
N ALA A 12 5.57 4.24 30.47
CA ALA A 12 4.23 4.79 30.20
C ALA A 12 3.68 4.42 28.81
N LEU A 13 4.54 4.39 27.79
CA LEU A 13 4.12 3.99 26.44
C LEU A 13 3.89 2.47 26.33
N VAL A 14 4.65 1.67 27.08
CA VAL A 14 4.48 0.22 27.13
C VAL A 14 3.19 -0.15 27.86
N GLU A 15 2.91 0.47 29.02
CA GLU A 15 1.65 0.29 29.75
C GLU A 15 0.44 0.64 28.87
N GLN A 16 0.51 1.78 28.15
CA GLN A 16 -0.52 2.12 27.18
C GLN A 16 -0.66 1.08 26.06
N ALA A 17 0.45 0.52 25.58
CA ALA A 17 0.43 -0.51 24.56
C ALA A 17 -0.24 -1.80 25.05
N GLU A 18 -0.03 -2.21 26.30
CA GLU A 18 -0.70 -3.37 26.92
C GLU A 18 -2.22 -3.21 26.90
N GLU A 19 -2.73 -2.06 27.33
CA GLU A 19 -4.16 -1.75 27.29
C GLU A 19 -4.70 -1.77 25.85
N LEU A 20 -3.97 -1.17 24.91
CA LEU A 20 -4.36 -1.09 23.52
C LEU A 20 -4.31 -2.44 22.80
N CYS A 21 -3.44 -3.36 23.20
CA CYS A 21 -3.39 -4.71 22.63
C CYS A 21 -4.66 -5.52 22.95
N SER A 22 -5.38 -5.18 24.02
CA SER A 22 -6.69 -5.77 24.32
C SER A 22 -7.83 -5.17 23.46
N LEU A 23 -7.61 -3.99 22.88
CA LEU A 23 -8.62 -3.26 22.09
C LEU A 23 -8.44 -3.40 20.57
N HIS A 24 -7.23 -3.72 20.13
CA HIS A 24 -6.86 -3.76 18.73
C HIS A 24 -6.29 -5.13 18.35
N ASP A 25 -6.67 -5.58 17.16
CA ASP A 25 -6.29 -6.88 16.58
C ASP A 25 -4.96 -6.86 15.81
N HIS A 26 -4.26 -5.72 15.78
CA HIS A 26 -2.98 -5.61 15.06
C HIS A 26 -2.08 -4.50 15.61
N ILE A 27 -0.77 -4.78 15.67
CA ILE A 27 0.26 -3.87 16.18
C ILE A 27 0.27 -2.47 15.52
N THR A 28 -0.10 -2.35 14.24
CA THR A 28 -0.17 -1.03 13.59
C THR A 28 -1.29 -0.15 14.15
N ARG A 29 -2.39 -0.75 14.61
CA ARG A 29 -3.52 -0.03 15.22
C ARG A 29 -3.16 0.40 16.64
N VAL A 30 -2.49 -0.48 17.39
CA VAL A 30 -1.88 -0.15 18.69
C VAL A 30 -0.95 1.06 18.56
N ILE A 31 0.04 1.00 17.66
CA ILE A 31 1.01 2.10 17.48
C ILE A 31 0.34 3.40 17.01
N ALA A 32 -0.75 3.32 16.24
CA ALA A 32 -1.50 4.49 15.81
C ALA A 32 -2.22 5.18 16.99
N ALA A 33 -2.80 4.38 17.88
CA ALA A 33 -3.55 4.84 19.04
C ALA A 33 -2.67 5.33 20.20
N LEU A 34 -1.36 5.06 20.18
CA LEU A 34 -0.43 5.57 21.19
C LEU A 34 -0.44 7.11 21.26
N ASP A 35 -0.54 7.61 22.49
CA ASP A 35 -0.29 9.00 22.83
C ASP A 35 1.21 9.21 23.01
N VAL A 36 1.91 9.36 21.89
CA VAL A 36 3.37 9.57 21.86
C VAL A 36 3.82 10.87 22.54
N SER A 37 2.91 11.75 22.98
CA SER A 37 3.26 12.89 23.85
C SER A 37 3.70 12.46 25.25
N GLN A 38 3.24 11.30 25.70
CA GLN A 38 3.68 10.70 26.96
C GLN A 38 5.14 10.23 26.85
N GLY A 39 5.62 9.99 25.64
CA GLY A 39 7.03 9.77 25.37
C GLY A 39 7.85 11.03 25.62
N SER A 40 8.99 10.91 26.30
CA SER A 40 9.92 12.02 26.56
C SER A 40 10.76 12.38 25.34
N PHE A 41 10.20 12.29 24.13
CA PHE A 41 10.91 12.50 22.88
C PHE A 41 10.95 14.00 22.55
N SER A 42 12.13 14.52 22.27
CA SER A 42 12.30 15.92 21.88
C SER A 42 12.62 16.04 20.40
N ASP A 43 11.87 16.87 19.67
CA ASP A 43 12.21 17.22 18.29
C ASP A 43 13.39 18.19 18.31
N GLN A 44 14.58 17.69 17.98
CA GLN A 44 15.80 18.50 17.95
C GLN A 44 15.79 19.59 16.86
N TYR A 45 14.79 19.56 15.96
CA TYR A 45 14.73 20.40 14.78
C TYR A 45 13.40 21.14 14.61
N ALA A 46 12.60 21.26 15.68
CA ALA A 46 11.28 21.90 15.69
C ALA A 46 11.25 23.36 15.16
N GLN A 47 12.40 24.00 14.95
CA GLN A 47 12.52 25.43 14.65
C GLN A 47 12.73 25.78 13.17
N THR A 48 12.88 24.82 12.26
CA THR A 48 12.89 25.10 10.82
C THR A 48 11.58 24.62 10.18
N SER A 49 10.75 25.60 9.82
CA SER A 49 9.37 25.55 9.34
C SER A 49 9.11 24.79 8.02
N THR A 50 9.94 23.79 7.67
CA THR A 50 9.91 23.10 6.37
C THR A 50 9.92 21.57 6.52
N THR A 51 9.59 21.03 7.70
CA THR A 51 9.53 19.58 7.86
C THR A 51 8.13 19.10 7.53
N ASP A 52 7.97 18.45 6.36
CA ASP A 52 6.69 17.96 5.82
C ASP A 52 5.92 16.96 6.72
N PHE A 53 6.53 16.50 7.82
CA PHE A 53 6.00 15.45 8.67
C PHE A 53 5.96 15.89 10.14
N ALA A 54 4.77 15.84 10.75
CA ALA A 54 4.60 16.13 12.17
C ALA A 54 5.43 15.17 13.03
N PHE A 55 6.02 15.68 14.12
CA PHE A 55 6.97 14.90 14.93
C PHE A 55 6.34 13.62 15.50
N LYS A 56 5.11 13.70 16.01
CA LYS A 56 4.37 12.55 16.53
C LYS A 56 4.19 11.45 15.48
N SER A 57 3.82 11.83 14.25
CA SER A 57 3.69 10.92 13.11
C SER A 57 5.00 10.19 12.80
N VAL A 58 6.13 10.93 12.89
CA VAL A 58 7.46 10.37 12.68
C VAL A 58 7.86 9.42 13.81
N VAL A 59 7.53 9.72 15.06
CA VAL A 59 7.74 8.81 16.20
C VAL A 59 7.00 7.49 15.97
N ARG A 60 5.70 7.53 15.63
CA ARG A 60 4.90 6.33 15.33
C ARG A 60 5.50 5.51 14.20
N MET A 61 5.96 6.17 13.14
CA MET A 61 6.64 5.51 12.02
C MET A 61 7.89 4.74 12.47
N PHE A 62 8.73 5.32 13.33
CA PHE A 62 9.94 4.65 13.82
C PHE A 62 9.63 3.57 14.87
N LEU A 63 8.62 3.76 15.72
CA LEU A 63 8.12 2.69 16.59
C LEU A 63 7.70 1.48 15.75
N TYR A 64 6.96 1.71 14.67
CA TYR A 64 6.58 0.66 13.73
C TYR A 64 7.77 0.00 13.04
N GLN A 65 8.74 0.78 12.56
CA GLN A 65 9.95 0.26 11.93
C GLN A 65 10.69 -0.70 12.85
N HIS A 66 10.93 -0.28 14.10
CA HIS A 66 11.73 -1.03 15.05
C HIS A 66 10.96 -2.22 15.63
N ALA A 67 9.66 -2.07 15.90
CA ALA A 67 8.82 -3.16 16.39
C ALA A 67 8.73 -4.30 15.37
N ARG A 68 8.76 -3.98 14.07
CA ARG A 68 8.73 -4.99 12.99
C ARG A 68 10.11 -5.43 12.51
N GLY A 69 11.19 -4.87 13.05
CA GLY A 69 12.56 -5.18 12.62
C GLY A 69 12.87 -4.79 11.16
N PHE A 70 12.20 -3.76 10.63
CA PHE A 70 12.36 -3.36 9.24
C PHE A 70 13.60 -2.48 9.02
N ASN A 71 14.27 -2.70 7.87
CA ASN A 71 15.21 -1.73 7.35
C ASN A 71 14.49 -0.58 6.61
N ASP A 72 15.22 0.50 6.30
CA ASP A 72 14.65 1.70 5.65
C ASP A 72 13.94 1.39 4.32
N SER A 73 14.44 0.42 3.54
CA SER A 73 13.84 0.01 2.27
C SER A 73 12.49 -0.69 2.48
N GLU A 74 12.42 -1.59 3.45
CA GLU A 74 11.20 -2.32 3.78
C GLU A 74 10.16 -1.39 4.40
N LEU A 75 10.57 -0.49 5.31
CA LEU A 75 9.68 0.55 5.84
C LEU A 75 9.09 1.40 4.70
N HIS A 76 9.93 1.89 3.79
CA HIS A 76 9.47 2.68 2.65
C HIS A 76 8.47 1.89 1.78
N ARG A 77 8.76 0.62 1.49
CA ARG A 77 7.87 -0.27 0.73
C ARG A 77 6.51 -0.45 1.40
N ARG A 78 6.49 -0.65 2.72
CA ARG A 78 5.26 -0.80 3.52
C ARG A 78 4.45 0.49 3.59
N LEU A 79 5.10 1.64 3.74
CA LEU A 79 4.45 2.95 3.77
C LEU A 79 3.83 3.30 2.41
N LYS A 80 4.51 2.99 1.30
CA LYS A 80 3.96 3.17 -0.07
C LYS A 80 2.97 2.08 -0.47
N GLY A 81 2.90 1.01 0.32
CA GLY A 81 1.99 -0.10 0.13
C GLY A 81 0.53 0.30 0.32
N THR A 82 -0.35 -0.68 0.20
CA THR A 82 -1.80 -0.44 -0.02
C THR A 82 -2.65 -0.64 1.17
N THR A 83 -1.97 -0.87 2.27
CA THR A 83 -2.56 -0.75 3.58
C THR A 83 -2.55 0.70 4.06
N TYR A 84 -1.96 1.63 3.29
CA TYR A 84 -1.96 3.07 3.61
C TYR A 84 -1.46 3.35 5.02
N VAL A 85 -0.40 2.63 5.44
CA VAL A 85 0.19 2.76 6.79
C VAL A 85 0.59 4.20 7.08
N PHE A 86 0.99 4.97 6.07
CA PHE A 86 1.32 6.38 6.23
C PHE A 86 0.10 7.25 6.63
N ILE A 87 -1.11 6.90 6.19
CA ILE A 87 -2.35 7.59 6.60
C ILE A 87 -2.64 7.26 8.06
N ARG A 88 -2.54 5.98 8.43
CA ARG A 88 -2.74 5.53 9.81
C ARG A 88 -1.79 6.20 10.81
N PHE A 89 -0.58 6.54 10.38
CA PHE A 89 0.38 7.29 11.20
C PHE A 89 0.34 8.80 10.98
N GLU A 90 -0.65 9.33 10.25
CA GLU A 90 -0.86 10.77 10.07
C GLU A 90 0.35 11.48 9.44
N LEU A 91 1.04 10.80 8.50
CA LEU A 91 2.22 11.36 7.81
C LEU A 91 1.84 12.27 6.63
N GLY A 92 0.57 12.28 6.20
CA GLY A 92 0.10 13.05 5.03
C GLY A 92 0.60 12.54 3.67
N ARG A 93 1.78 11.92 3.60
CA ARG A 93 2.29 11.18 2.44
C ARG A 93 3.31 10.13 2.87
N ALA A 94 3.61 9.15 2.02
CA ALA A 94 4.69 8.20 2.28
C ALA A 94 6.06 8.92 2.16
N PRO A 95 6.90 8.95 3.22
CA PRO A 95 8.24 9.52 3.14
C PRO A 95 9.14 8.74 2.18
N THR A 96 10.06 9.45 1.51
CA THR A 96 11.11 8.80 0.72
C THR A 96 12.15 8.14 1.64
N GLN A 97 12.91 7.17 1.12
CA GLN A 97 13.98 6.52 1.89
C GLN A 97 15.02 7.53 2.41
N GLN A 98 15.36 8.55 1.60
CA GLN A 98 16.25 9.62 2.02
C GLN A 98 15.65 10.46 3.16
N ALA A 99 14.35 10.75 3.11
CA ALA A 99 13.66 11.48 4.16
C ALA A 99 13.61 10.68 5.47
N ILE A 100 13.31 9.37 5.41
CA ILE A 100 13.35 8.46 6.57
C ILE A 100 14.73 8.56 7.24
N ASN A 101 15.78 8.35 6.46
CA ASN A 101 17.13 8.35 6.97
C ASN A 101 17.54 9.69 7.58
N TYR A 102 17.19 10.79 6.92
CA TYR A 102 17.44 12.14 7.39
C TYR A 102 16.72 12.40 8.72
N MET A 103 15.43 12.07 8.82
CA MET A 103 14.65 12.26 10.05
C MET A 103 15.24 11.48 11.22
N TRP A 104 15.58 10.20 11.01
CA TRP A 104 16.23 9.38 12.05
C TRP A 104 17.52 10.03 12.56
N ARG A 105 18.36 10.51 11.64
CA ARG A 105 19.69 11.05 11.95
C ARG A 105 19.69 12.47 12.49
N ARG A 106 18.66 13.27 12.22
CA ARG A 106 18.67 14.71 12.49
C ARG A 106 17.60 15.20 13.46
N ARG A 107 16.45 14.52 13.56
CA ARG A 107 15.36 14.95 14.45
C ARG A 107 15.44 14.37 15.85
N PHE A 108 16.10 13.23 16.00
CA PHE A 108 16.19 12.51 17.27
C PHE A 108 17.60 12.56 17.85
N SER A 109 17.71 12.79 19.16
CA SER A 109 18.95 12.60 19.90
C SER A 109 19.37 11.13 19.90
N LEU A 110 20.61 10.85 20.31
CA LEU A 110 21.03 9.46 20.55
C LEU A 110 20.19 8.79 21.64
N ALA A 111 19.76 9.55 22.66
CA ALA A 111 18.91 9.05 23.73
C ALA A 111 17.51 8.71 23.21
N ASP A 112 16.91 9.58 22.41
CA ASP A 112 15.59 9.35 21.80
C ASP A 112 15.60 8.12 20.90
N ARG A 113 16.64 7.95 20.07
CA ARG A 113 16.75 6.76 19.20
C ARG A 113 16.81 5.47 20.00
N ARG A 114 17.54 5.47 21.11
CA ARG A 114 17.61 4.31 22.02
C ARG A 114 16.27 4.06 22.68
N ALA A 115 15.62 5.11 23.19
CA ALA A 115 14.30 5.00 23.81
C ALA A 115 13.23 4.51 22.83
N ILE A 116 13.17 5.05 21.61
CA ILE A 116 12.27 4.59 20.55
C ILE A 116 12.52 3.11 20.22
N THR A 117 13.79 2.70 20.08
CA THR A 117 14.12 1.31 19.77
C THR A 117 13.70 0.38 20.90
N ALA A 118 13.99 0.74 22.16
CA ALA A 118 13.60 -0.05 23.33
C ALA A 118 12.07 -0.16 23.44
N THR A 119 11.37 0.98 23.40
CA THR A 119 9.90 1.03 23.43
C THR A 119 9.29 0.16 22.33
N ALA A 120 9.83 0.21 21.12
CA ALA A 120 9.32 -0.56 20.01
C ALA A 120 9.50 -2.07 20.18
N HIS A 121 10.60 -2.51 20.80
CA HIS A 121 10.81 -3.92 21.12
C HIS A 121 9.84 -4.41 22.21
N GLU A 122 9.61 -3.60 23.25
CA GLU A 122 8.64 -3.94 24.30
C GLU A 122 7.21 -3.97 23.75
N ILE A 123 6.81 -2.99 22.94
CA ILE A 123 5.51 -2.99 22.24
C ILE A 123 5.36 -4.26 21.38
N TRP A 124 6.43 -4.69 20.69
CA TRP A 124 6.39 -5.93 19.93
C TRP A 124 6.20 -7.15 20.83
N ALA A 125 6.90 -7.23 21.95
CA ALA A 125 6.77 -8.33 22.91
C ALA A 125 5.34 -8.42 23.46
N VAL A 126 4.79 -7.29 23.92
CA VAL A 126 3.41 -7.19 24.39
C VAL A 126 2.41 -7.59 23.29
N ALA A 127 2.59 -7.10 22.07
CA ALA A 127 1.73 -7.44 20.94
C ALA A 127 1.84 -8.94 20.56
N ALA A 128 3.03 -9.54 20.69
CA ALA A 128 3.25 -10.95 20.43
C ALA A 128 2.56 -11.83 21.49
N ASP A 129 2.61 -11.42 22.76
CA ASP A 129 1.92 -12.09 23.86
C ASP A 129 0.39 -12.06 23.70
N HIS A 130 -0.14 -11.01 23.07
CA HIS A 130 -1.55 -10.89 22.70
C HIS A 130 -1.90 -11.55 21.35
N GLU A 131 -0.94 -12.19 20.68
CA GLU A 131 -1.11 -12.85 19.37
C GLU A 131 -1.57 -11.91 18.23
N ILE A 132 -1.32 -10.60 18.35
CA ILE A 132 -1.73 -9.58 17.35
C ILE A 132 -0.60 -9.17 16.40
N VAL A 133 0.50 -9.93 16.39
CA VAL A 133 1.61 -9.77 15.45
C VAL A 133 1.38 -10.70 14.25
N THR A 134 0.70 -10.19 13.23
CA THR A 134 0.49 -10.93 11.97
C THR A 134 1.31 -10.38 10.81
N ASP A 135 1.53 -11.24 9.82
CA ASP A 135 2.14 -10.85 8.56
C ASP A 135 1.13 -10.11 7.66
N GLY A 136 1.51 -8.90 7.25
CA GLY A 136 0.66 -8.02 6.46
C GLY A 136 -0.20 -7.12 7.33
N GLU A 137 -0.24 -5.85 6.95
CA GLU A 137 -0.96 -4.85 7.72
C GLU A 137 -2.47 -4.88 7.35
N PRO A 138 -3.38 -4.69 8.33
CA PRO A 138 -4.82 -4.68 8.10
C PRO A 138 -5.21 -3.47 7.24
N ARG A 139 -6.10 -3.69 6.28
CA ARG A 139 -6.61 -2.62 5.40
C ARG A 139 -7.08 -1.43 6.23
N LEU A 140 -6.88 -0.23 5.68
CA LEU A 140 -7.36 0.99 6.30
C LEU A 140 -8.90 0.96 6.34
N ASP A 141 -9.47 0.99 7.53
CA ASP A 141 -10.91 1.11 7.73
C ASP A 141 -11.31 2.59 7.55
N PRO A 142 -12.43 2.90 6.86
CA PRO A 142 -12.96 4.25 6.79
C PRO A 142 -13.05 4.97 8.15
N GLY A 143 -13.36 4.27 9.24
CA GLY A 143 -13.43 4.84 10.59
C GLY A 143 -12.08 5.20 11.21
N GLU A 144 -10.97 4.70 10.67
CA GLU A 144 -9.60 5.04 11.10
C GLU A 144 -9.11 6.36 10.48
N VAL A 145 -9.87 6.95 9.57
CA VAL A 145 -9.44 8.10 8.77
C VAL A 145 -10.17 9.36 9.24
N SER A 146 -9.40 10.37 9.64
CA SER A 146 -9.94 11.71 9.85
C SER A 146 -10.20 12.39 8.50
N ASP A 147 -11.40 12.93 8.29
CA ASP A 147 -11.80 13.64 7.06
C ASP A 147 -10.81 14.77 6.68
N ALA A 148 -10.08 15.31 7.64
CA ALA A 148 -9.11 16.39 7.42
C ALA A 148 -7.76 15.91 6.83
N LEU A 149 -7.46 14.60 6.88
CA LEU A 149 -6.16 14.04 6.46
C LEU A 149 -6.16 13.50 5.03
N VAL A 150 -7.35 13.33 4.43
CA VAL A 150 -7.50 12.77 3.10
C VAL A 150 -7.41 13.84 2.03
N THR A 151 -6.31 13.84 1.27
CA THR A 151 -6.16 14.75 0.12
C THR A 151 -6.67 14.11 -1.16
N ASP A 152 -7.08 14.93 -2.14
CA ASP A 152 -7.46 14.45 -3.48
C ASP A 152 -6.37 13.58 -4.12
N GLU A 153 -5.10 13.87 -3.86
CA GLU A 153 -3.97 13.08 -4.34
C GLU A 153 -3.97 11.67 -3.72
N GLN A 154 -4.29 11.54 -2.44
CA GLN A 154 -4.39 10.25 -1.75
C GLN A 154 -5.60 9.45 -2.25
N ILE A 155 -6.74 10.10 -2.50
CA ILE A 155 -7.93 9.47 -3.10
C ILE A 155 -7.57 8.93 -4.49
N MET A 156 -6.91 9.75 -5.31
CA MET A 156 -6.48 9.35 -6.65
C MET A 156 -5.45 8.22 -6.62
N GLN A 157 -4.52 8.23 -5.67
CA GLN A 157 -3.57 7.14 -5.49
C GLN A 157 -4.27 5.85 -5.00
N ALA A 158 -5.30 5.96 -4.17
CA ALA A 158 -6.14 4.85 -3.76
C ALA A 158 -6.89 4.22 -4.93
N ILE A 159 -7.53 5.05 -5.75
CA ILE A 159 -8.21 4.62 -6.98
C ILE A 159 -7.24 3.94 -7.94
N ARG A 160 -6.06 4.54 -8.19
CA ARG A 160 -5.03 3.94 -9.05
C ARG A 160 -4.60 2.58 -8.54
N THR A 161 -4.34 2.45 -7.24
CA THR A 161 -3.85 1.18 -6.71
C THR A 161 -4.93 0.11 -6.62
N ALA A 162 -6.18 0.49 -6.41
CA ALA A 162 -7.33 -0.41 -6.53
C ALA A 162 -7.50 -0.89 -7.98
N ARG A 163 -7.34 0.01 -8.97
CA ARG A 163 -7.37 -0.32 -10.40
C ARG A 163 -6.27 -1.32 -10.78
N ASP A 164 -5.02 -1.06 -10.41
CA ASP A 164 -3.89 -1.92 -10.75
C ASP A 164 -4.06 -3.35 -10.19
N ARG A 165 -4.73 -3.49 -9.04
CA ARG A 165 -5.07 -4.80 -8.47
C ARG A 165 -6.31 -5.45 -9.05
N GLY A 166 -7.34 -4.66 -9.35
CA GLY A 166 -8.53 -5.15 -10.03
C GLY A 166 -8.13 -5.80 -11.35
N LEU A 167 -7.22 -5.17 -12.10
CA LEU A 167 -6.71 -5.69 -13.37
C LEU A 167 -5.89 -6.97 -13.20
N GLY A 168 -5.04 -7.06 -12.17
CA GLY A 168 -4.27 -8.29 -11.89
C GLY A 168 -5.12 -9.52 -11.50
N ALA A 169 -6.32 -9.32 -10.94
CA ALA A 169 -7.27 -10.40 -10.65
C ALA A 169 -8.08 -10.86 -11.88
N PHE A 170 -8.12 -10.05 -12.95
CA PHE A 170 -8.76 -10.40 -14.22
C PHE A 170 -7.78 -10.89 -15.28
N GLU A 171 -6.48 -10.64 -15.13
CA GLU A 171 -5.39 -11.29 -15.88
C GLU A 171 -5.15 -12.74 -15.42
N THR A 172 -6.21 -13.49 -15.15
CA THR A 172 -6.13 -14.95 -15.31
C THR A 172 -6.08 -15.21 -16.81
N ASP A 173 -5.21 -16.13 -17.23
CA ASP A 173 -4.84 -16.57 -18.57
C ASP A 173 -6.01 -17.08 -19.47
N ARG A 174 -7.18 -16.41 -19.44
CA ARG A 174 -8.34 -16.70 -20.29
C ARG A 174 -8.08 -16.42 -21.76
N ALA A 175 -7.02 -15.68 -22.08
CA ALA A 175 -6.60 -15.46 -23.46
C ALA A 175 -6.06 -16.75 -24.12
N ALA A 176 -5.55 -17.72 -23.34
CA ALA A 176 -4.95 -18.93 -23.91
C ALA A 176 -5.94 -20.05 -24.27
N ASN A 177 -7.22 -19.97 -23.87
CA ASN A 177 -8.20 -21.05 -24.07
C ASN A 177 -9.28 -20.79 -25.14
N ALA A 178 -9.20 -19.70 -25.89
CA ALA A 178 -10.02 -19.53 -27.10
C ALA A 178 -9.36 -20.22 -28.31
N ARG A 179 -9.25 -21.56 -28.28
CA ARG A 179 -9.04 -22.32 -29.52
C ARG A 179 -10.40 -22.52 -30.17
N TYR A 180 -10.68 -21.72 -31.21
CA TYR A 180 -11.73 -22.04 -32.16
C TYR A 180 -11.29 -23.30 -32.92
N PRO A 181 -12.03 -24.42 -32.91
CA PRO A 181 -11.78 -25.49 -33.84
C PRO A 181 -12.21 -24.99 -35.22
N ASP A 182 -11.21 -24.63 -36.02
CA ASP A 182 -11.37 -24.31 -37.43
C ASP A 182 -11.38 -25.65 -38.18
N ASP A 183 -12.56 -26.28 -38.32
CA ASP A 183 -12.72 -27.43 -39.21
C ASP A 183 -14.16 -27.55 -39.72
N TYR A 184 -14.39 -27.03 -40.92
CA TYR A 184 -15.29 -27.65 -41.89
C TYR A 184 -14.58 -27.72 -43.24
N SER A 185 -13.73 -28.74 -43.38
CA SER A 185 -13.37 -29.29 -44.67
C SER A 185 -14.56 -30.03 -45.29
N SER A 186 -14.92 -29.67 -46.52
CA SER A 186 -15.39 -30.69 -47.48
C SER A 186 -15.13 -30.27 -48.92
N SER A 187 -14.02 -30.82 -49.43
CA SER A 187 -13.89 -31.52 -50.71
C SER A 187 -14.34 -30.80 -52.00
N GLY A 188 -13.35 -30.42 -52.81
CA GLY A 188 -13.56 -29.98 -54.17
C GLY A 188 -13.79 -31.11 -55.18
N ARG A 189 -14.32 -30.75 -56.35
CA ARG A 189 -13.65 -30.91 -57.66
C ARG A 189 -14.47 -30.23 -58.77
N ARG A 190 -13.74 -29.62 -59.71
CA ARG A 190 -14.20 -29.00 -60.96
C ARG A 190 -15.01 -30.00 -61.79
N ILE A 191 -16.00 -29.54 -62.57
CA ILE A 191 -16.16 -29.78 -64.02
C ILE A 191 -17.20 -28.77 -64.56
N SER A 192 -16.90 -28.22 -65.73
CA SER A 192 -17.73 -27.34 -66.56
C SER A 192 -19.10 -27.90 -66.90
N THR A 193 -20.11 -27.04 -67.02
CA THR A 193 -21.09 -27.03 -68.12
C THR A 193 -22.06 -25.86 -67.93
N TRP A 194 -22.11 -24.95 -68.91
CA TRP A 194 -23.25 -24.08 -69.16
C TRP A 194 -24.20 -24.80 -70.12
N PRO A 195 -25.52 -24.72 -69.89
CA PRO A 195 -26.41 -24.27 -70.98
C PRO A 195 -27.59 -23.41 -70.46
N THR A 196 -27.72 -22.15 -70.90
CA THR A 196 -28.52 -21.61 -72.02
C THR A 196 -29.95 -21.14 -71.67
N TRP A 197 -30.19 -19.86 -72.01
CA TRP A 197 -31.37 -19.26 -72.69
C TRP A 197 -31.96 -18.03 -72.01
N GLY A 198 -31.83 -16.89 -72.70
CA GLY A 198 -32.47 -15.64 -72.32
C GLY A 198 -32.19 -14.49 -73.29
N ARG A 199 -32.79 -14.56 -74.49
CA ARG A 199 -33.08 -13.46 -75.44
C ARG A 199 -31.93 -12.82 -76.24
N ARG A 200 -31.93 -13.13 -77.55
CA ARG A 200 -31.75 -12.12 -78.62
C ARG A 200 -33.13 -11.52 -78.97
N PRO A 201 -33.19 -10.26 -79.39
CA PRO A 201 -33.19 -9.94 -80.83
C PRO A 201 -32.24 -8.74 -81.12
N HIS A 202 -31.76 -8.45 -82.32
CA HIS A 202 -32.52 -8.05 -83.51
C HIS A 202 -31.56 -7.83 -84.70
N VAL A 203 -32.08 -8.04 -85.93
CA VAL A 203 -31.70 -7.44 -87.23
C VAL A 203 -30.31 -7.83 -87.78
N GLY A 204 -30.12 -8.21 -89.05
CA GLY A 204 -30.99 -8.30 -90.21
C GLY A 204 -30.13 -8.55 -91.46
N ALA A 205 -30.65 -9.40 -92.35
CA ALA A 205 -30.62 -9.34 -93.82
C ALA A 205 -29.35 -8.85 -94.57
N SER A 206 -28.75 -9.71 -95.41
CA SER A 206 -29.03 -9.79 -96.86
C SER A 206 -27.96 -10.62 -97.59
N ILE A 207 -28.28 -11.77 -98.19
CA ILE A 207 -28.58 -12.06 -99.62
C ILE A 207 -27.53 -11.58 -100.63
N GLY A 208 -27.03 -12.52 -101.44
CA GLY A 208 -26.21 -12.31 -102.63
C GLY A 208 -25.34 -13.51 -102.93
#